data_AF-A0A0L8GNH5-F1
#
_entry.id   AF-A0A0L8GNH5-F1
#
_cell.length_a   1.000
_cell.length_b   1.000
_cell.length_c   1.000
_cell.angle_alpha   90.00
_cell.angle_beta   90.00
_cell.angle_gamma   90.00
#
_symmetry.space_group_name_H-M   'P 1'
#
loop_
_entity.id
_entity.type
_entity.pdbx_description
1 polymer ?
#
loop_
_entity_poly.entity_id
_entity_poly.type
_entity_poly.pdbx_seq_one_letter_code
_entity_poly.pdbx_strand_id
1 'polypeptide(L)'
;RVLSKTHGEKKSWVCMSNMFIKMPEKSTKSILEKDYDKLDIEINSLRKTLKTEMNQLRDLENQDALTGFDLKPLSNQEIKAIENLL
;
A
#
# COMPACT_ATOMS: atom_id res chain seq x y z
N ARG A 1 6.28 -4.25 14.05
CA ARG A 1 7.43 -4.37 13.14
C ARG A 1 8.36 -5.47 13.66
N VAL A 2 8.35 -6.66 13.05
CA VAL A 2 9.00 -7.88 13.59
C VAL A 2 10.53 -7.82 13.44
N LEU A 3 11.03 -7.25 12.34
CA LEU A 3 12.47 -7.03 12.10
C LEU A 3 13.11 -5.88 12.91
N SER A 4 12.35 -5.19 13.78
CA SER A 4 12.90 -4.10 14.60
C SER A 4 13.09 -4.48 16.06
N LYS A 5 12.92 -5.77 16.41
CA LYS A 5 12.97 -6.27 17.79
C LYS A 5 14.14 -7.24 18.05
N THR A 6 15.07 -7.38 17.13
CA THR A 6 16.19 -8.34 17.22
C THR A 6 17.35 -7.76 18.04
N HIS A 7 17.56 -8.32 19.24
CA HIS A 7 18.69 -8.01 20.11
C HIS A 7 19.86 -8.95 19.76
N GLY A 8 20.73 -8.53 18.83
CA GLY A 8 22.06 -9.15 18.65
C GLY A 8 22.47 -9.56 17.23
N GLU A 9 21.58 -10.09 16.40
CA GLU A 9 21.93 -10.50 15.01
C GLU A 9 21.49 -9.46 13.96
N LYS A 10 22.45 -8.86 13.23
CA LYS A 10 22.19 -7.87 12.17
C LYS A 10 21.77 -8.49 10.81
N LYS A 11 21.45 -9.77 10.78
CA LYS A 11 21.12 -10.53 9.56
C LYS A 11 19.86 -11.34 9.79
N SER A 12 18.99 -11.40 8.78
CA SER A 12 17.76 -12.18 8.80
C SER A 12 17.71 -13.16 7.63
N TRP A 13 17.04 -14.29 7.85
CA TRP A 13 16.68 -15.21 6.77
C TRP A 13 15.43 -14.70 6.06
N VAL A 14 15.51 -14.60 4.74
CA VAL A 14 14.38 -14.22 3.89
C VAL A 14 14.06 -15.40 2.99
N CYS A 15 12.78 -15.78 2.96
CA CYS A 15 12.28 -16.78 2.02
C CYS A 15 11.97 -16.10 0.69
N MET A 16 12.60 -16.56 -0.38
CA MET A 16 12.33 -16.14 -1.75
C MET A 16 12.01 -17.39 -2.55
N SER A 17 10.74 -17.56 -2.90
CA SER A 17 10.20 -18.77 -3.57
C SER A 17 10.47 -20.04 -2.75
N ASN A 18 11.42 -20.87 -3.17
CA ASN A 18 11.80 -22.13 -2.54
C ASN A 18 13.20 -22.06 -1.87
N MET A 19 13.77 -20.87 -1.74
CA MET A 19 15.11 -20.66 -1.18
C MET A 19 15.07 -19.75 0.04
N PHE A 20 15.95 -20.02 1.00
CA PHE A 20 16.20 -19.16 2.16
C PHE A 20 17.55 -18.47 2.00
N ILE A 21 17.55 -17.14 2.01
CA ILE A 21 18.76 -16.33 1.83
C ILE A 21 19.02 -15.55 3.12
N LYS A 22 20.21 -15.69 3.70
CA LYS A 22 20.63 -14.88 4.86
C LYS A 22 21.16 -13.54 4.37
N MET A 23 20.48 -12.46 4.72
CA MET A 23 20.82 -11.13 4.26
C MET A 23 20.80 -10.11 5.40
N PRO A 24 21.54 -8.98 5.28
CA PRO A 24 21.53 -7.95 6.32
C PRO A 24 20.15 -7.35 6.52
N GLU A 25 19.78 -7.09 7.78
CA GLU A 25 18.47 -6.55 8.15
C GLU A 25 18.14 -5.23 7.45
N LYS A 26 19.13 -4.34 7.30
CA LYS A 26 18.97 -3.07 6.59
C LYS A 26 18.50 -3.28 5.14
N SER A 27 19.09 -4.25 4.46
CA SER A 27 18.73 -4.58 3.08
C SER A 27 17.36 -5.24 3.02
N THR A 28 17.06 -6.18 3.92
CA THR A 28 15.74 -6.82 4.01
C THR A 28 14.63 -5.79 4.25
N LYS A 29 14.87 -4.85 5.17
CA LYS A 29 13.94 -3.78 5.49
C LYS A 29 13.65 -2.90 4.27
N SER A 30 14.69 -2.53 3.52
CA SER A 30 14.54 -1.72 2.31
C SER A 30 13.78 -2.46 1.20
N ILE A 31 13.99 -3.77 1.04
CA ILE A 31 13.23 -4.58 0.08
C ILE A 31 11.75 -4.60 0.48
N LEU A 32 11.45 -4.91 1.74
CA LEU A 32 10.07 -4.92 2.24
C LEU A 32 9.38 -3.57 2.05
N GLU A 33 10.05 -2.46 2.41
CA GLU A 33 9.50 -1.11 2.21
C GLU A 33 9.16 -0.86 0.73
N LYS A 34 10.05 -1.21 -0.21
CA LYS A 34 9.77 -1.08 -1.64
C LYS A 34 8.63 -1.97 -2.12
N ASP A 35 8.52 -3.18 -1.59
CA ASP A 35 7.44 -4.10 -1.95
C ASP A 35 6.09 -3.59 -1.44
N TYR A 36 6.06 -3.03 -0.22
CA TYR A 36 4.87 -2.34 0.30
C TYR A 36 4.46 -1.15 -0.59
N ASP A 37 5.42 -0.31 -0.99
CA ASP A 37 5.15 0.84 -1.86
C ASP A 37 4.57 0.40 -3.22
N LYS A 38 5.12 -0.65 -3.82
CA LYS A 38 4.60 -1.21 -5.09
C LYS A 38 3.19 -1.75 -4.93
N LEU A 39 2.92 -2.51 -3.87
CA LEU A 39 1.59 -3.05 -3.60
C LEU A 39 0.56 -1.93 -3.45
N ASP A 40 0.90 -0.84 -2.75
CA ASP A 40 -0.03 0.28 -2.60
C ASP A 40 -0.31 0.99 -3.93
N ILE A 41 0.71 1.17 -4.78
CA ILE A 41 0.54 1.72 -6.12
C ILE A 41 -0.38 0.82 -6.98
N GLU A 42 -0.16 -0.48 -6.96
CA GLU A 42 -0.96 -1.45 -7.73
C GLU A 42 -2.41 -1.53 -7.24
N ILE A 43 -2.63 -1.52 -5.92
CA ILE A 43 -3.98 -1.50 -5.34
C ILE A 43 -4.73 -0.25 -5.79
N ASN A 44 -4.08 0.92 -5.74
CA ASN A 44 -4.73 2.18 -6.11
C ASN A 44 -4.98 2.28 -7.62
N SER A 45 -4.06 1.78 -8.45
CA SER A 45 -4.25 1.74 -9.90
C SER A 45 -5.40 0.80 -10.27
N LEU A 46 -5.46 -0.41 -9.68
CA LEU A 46 -6.51 -1.38 -9.92
C LEU A 46 -7.90 -0.83 -9.57
N ARG A 47 -8.02 -0.18 -8.40
CA ARG A 47 -9.28 0.48 -7.98
C ARG A 47 -9.72 1.57 -8.95
N LYS A 48 -8.76 2.37 -9.45
CA LYS A 48 -9.04 3.45 -10.41
C LYS A 48 -9.52 2.89 -11.75
N THR A 49 -8.86 1.85 -12.25
CA THR A 49 -9.25 1.16 -13.49
C THR A 49 -10.65 0.59 -13.35
N LEU A 50 -10.91 -0.16 -12.28
CA LEU A 50 -12.23 -0.74 -12.01
C LEU A 50 -13.33 0.32 -11.96
N LYS A 51 -13.10 1.45 -11.29
CA LYS A 51 -14.06 2.57 -11.25
C LYS A 51 -14.34 3.14 -12.63
N THR A 52 -13.31 3.25 -13.47
CA THR A 52 -13.43 3.77 -14.83
C THR A 52 -14.24 2.82 -15.71
N GLU A 53 -13.90 1.53 -15.69
CA GLU A 53 -14.60 0.49 -16.46
C GLU A 53 -16.06 0.35 -16.02
N MET A 54 -16.31 0.42 -14.71
CA MET A 54 -17.66 0.34 -14.17
C MET A 54 -18.52 1.54 -14.60
N ASN A 55 -17.96 2.76 -14.61
CA ASN A 55 -18.71 3.92 -15.11
C ASN A 55 -19.02 3.78 -16.61
N GLN A 56 -18.06 3.33 -17.42
CA GLN A 56 -18.29 3.06 -18.84
C GLN A 56 -19.41 2.04 -19.05
N LEU A 57 -19.47 0.99 -18.24
CA LEU A 57 -20.55 0.00 -18.31
C LEU A 57 -21.91 0.61 -17.98
N ARG A 58 -21.99 1.44 -16.93
CA ARG A 58 -23.24 2.11 -16.54
C ARG A 58 -23.73 3.10 -17.60
N ASP A 59 -22.81 3.82 -18.24
CA ASP A 59 -23.13 4.71 -19.36
C ASP A 59 -23.75 3.92 -20.53
N LEU A 60 -23.21 2.73 -20.83
CA LEU A 60 -23.76 1.83 -21.86
C LEU A 60 -25.12 1.24 -21.48
N GLU A 61 -25.35 0.99 -20.19
CA GLU A 61 -26.64 0.55 -19.63
C GLU A 61 -27.64 1.71 -19.44
N ASN A 62 -27.26 2.94 -19.80
CA ASN A 62 -28.06 4.16 -19.63
C ASN A 62 -28.51 4.39 -18.18
N GLN A 63 -27.63 4.02 -17.23
CA GLN A 63 -27.77 4.27 -15.80
C GLN A 63 -26.97 5.50 -15.38
N ASP A 64 -27.35 6.13 -14.27
CA ASP A 64 -26.60 7.26 -13.71
C ASP A 64 -25.15 6.88 -13.35
N ALA A 65 -24.24 7.85 -13.26
CA ALA A 65 -22.87 7.59 -12.82
C ALA A 65 -22.81 7.12 -11.34
N LEU A 66 -21.67 6.54 -10.92
CA LEU A 66 -21.47 6.15 -9.51
C LEU A 66 -21.57 7.35 -8.58
N THR A 67 -22.54 7.31 -7.67
CA THR A 67 -22.68 8.29 -6.60
C THR A 67 -21.82 7.86 -5.42
N GLY A 68 -20.75 8.61 -5.18
CA GLY A 68 -19.83 8.36 -4.07
C GLY A 68 -18.80 9.47 -3.99
N PHE A 69 -18.44 9.85 -2.78
CA PHE A 69 -17.35 10.78 -2.56
C PHE A 69 -16.04 10.04 -2.83
N ASP A 70 -15.24 10.54 -3.78
CA ASP A 70 -13.90 10.02 -4.11
C ASP A 70 -12.89 10.38 -2.98
N LEU A 71 -13.24 10.02 -1.74
CA LEU A 71 -12.50 10.40 -0.56
C LEU A 71 -11.21 9.60 -0.50
N LYS A 72 -10.10 10.33 -0.46
CA LYS A 72 -8.81 9.75 -0.13
C LYS A 72 -8.70 9.69 1.40
N PRO A 73 -8.16 8.59 1.94
CA PRO A 73 -7.83 8.56 3.36
C PRO A 73 -6.84 9.69 3.68
N LEU A 74 -7.05 10.35 4.82
CA LEU A 74 -6.14 11.39 5.29
C LEU A 74 -4.77 10.78 5.58
N SER A 75 -3.73 11.46 5.13
CA SER A 75 -2.35 11.14 5.46
C SER A 75 -2.06 11.41 6.94
N ASN A 76 -1.04 10.74 7.48
CA ASN A 76 -0.59 10.99 8.85
C ASN A 76 -0.21 12.46 9.12
N GLN A 77 0.19 13.20 8.09
CA GLN A 77 0.48 14.64 8.21
C GLN A 77 -0.81 15.45 8.34
N GLU A 78 -1.82 15.15 7.53
CA GLU A 78 -3.12 15.82 7.58
C GLU A 78 -3.85 15.52 8.89
N ILE A 79 -3.77 14.28 9.40
CA ILE A 79 -4.33 13.91 10.71
C ILE A 79 -3.67 14.74 11.82
N LYS A 80 -2.34 14.82 11.85
CA LYS A 80 -1.61 15.62 12.85
C LYS A 80 -1.89 17.12 12.75
N ALA A 81 -2.10 17.63 11.54
CA ALA A 81 -2.46 19.02 11.34
C ALA A 81 -3.84 19.33 11.93
N ILE A 82 -4.80 18.40 11.80
CA ILE A 82 -6.13 18.51 12.42
C ILE A 82 -6.02 18.41 13.95
N GLU A 83 -5.22 17.47 14.48
CA GLU A 83 -4.97 17.33 15.92
C GLU A 83 -4.36 18.58 16.56
N ASN A 84 -3.53 19.34 15.83
CA ASN A 84 -2.96 20.59 16.31
C ASN A 84 -3.93 21.79 16.24
N LEU A 85 -5.03 21.66 15.48
CA LEU A 85 -6.01 22.72 15.24
C LEU A 85 -7.22 22.60 16.19
N LEU A 86 -7.45 21.41 16.74
CA LEU A 86 -8.42 21.10 17.79
C LEU A 86 -7.84 21.35 19.18
#